data_AF-A0A414QW51-F1
#
_entry.id   AF-A0A414QW51-F1
#
_cell.length_a   1.000
_cell.length_b   1.000
_cell.length_c   1.000
_cell.angle_alpha   90.00
_cell.angle_beta   90.00
_cell.angle_gamma   90.00
#
_symmetry.space_group_name_H-M   'P 1'
#
loop_
_entity.id
_entity.type
_entity.pdbx_description
1 polymer ?
#
loop_
_entity_poly.entity_id
_entity_poly.type
_entity_poly.pdbx_seq_one_letter_code
_entity_poly.pdbx_strand_id
1 'polypeptide(L)'
;MLMVQTTNQNDLIILRGKLCCLFSEEYSFFFYFHIYRLLFFSASAAIFQAGLLPVRLRLFFLFIPFVSLYKCNFCITTEKCLNSHQWRDLIKCFDLRAYDAFGEKVGSKEYKEGQIYIEPQGFCVLADVGVNDGQAKKALNSVKEKLATKYGIVLLQPAYTTYHLNLGEISSYSPGYKENAGIFCHNNPWVSIAETRIGRGNRAFEIYRKTCPAYLEDISDIHHTEPYVYSQMIVGCI
;
A
#
# COMPACT_ATOMS: atom_id res chain seq x y z
N MET A 1 -6.60 -19.96 -13.45
CA MET A 1 -7.53 -20.26 -14.56
C MET A 1 -8.80 -19.48 -14.30
N LEU A 2 -9.01 -18.37 -15.00
CA LEU A 2 -10.24 -17.56 -14.91
C LEU A 2 -11.07 -17.88 -16.14
N MET A 3 -12.23 -18.51 -15.96
CA MET A 3 -13.25 -18.59 -17.00
C MET A 3 -14.16 -17.35 -16.89
N VAL A 4 -14.27 -16.62 -17.99
CA VAL A 4 -15.26 -15.55 -18.20
C VAL A 4 -16.45 -16.19 -18.91
N GLN A 5 -17.65 -15.99 -18.38
CA GLN A 5 -18.89 -16.31 -19.10
C GLN A 5 -19.74 -15.03 -19.17
N THR A 6 -19.97 -14.56 -20.38
CA THR A 6 -20.87 -13.45 -20.69
C THR A 6 -22.23 -14.01 -21.09
N THR A 7 -23.33 -13.50 -20.54
CA THR A 7 -24.64 -13.55 -21.21
C THR A 7 -25.51 -12.32 -20.90
N ASN A 8 -25.93 -11.69 -22.01
CA ASN A 8 -27.15 -10.94 -22.32
C ASN A 8 -27.58 -9.69 -21.53
N GLN A 9 -27.34 -8.55 -22.21
CA GLN A 9 -28.23 -7.41 -22.49
C GLN A 9 -29.49 -7.19 -21.61
N ASN A 10 -29.54 -5.95 -21.09
CA ASN A 10 -30.71 -5.09 -20.83
C ASN A 10 -31.07 -4.70 -19.40
N ASP A 11 -30.14 -4.73 -18.45
CA ASP A 11 -30.24 -3.89 -17.24
C ASP A 11 -28.85 -3.61 -16.65
N LEU A 12 -28.21 -2.51 -17.08
CA LEU A 12 -26.99 -2.03 -16.43
C LEU A 12 -27.34 -1.03 -15.33
N ILE A 13 -28.09 -1.48 -14.32
CA ILE A 13 -28.13 -0.79 -13.02
C ILE A 13 -26.84 -1.17 -12.29
N ILE A 14 -25.77 -0.40 -12.47
CA ILE A 14 -24.57 -0.51 -11.63
C ILE A 14 -24.87 0.13 -10.28
N LEU A 15 -25.54 -0.62 -9.42
CA LEU A 15 -25.50 -0.45 -7.98
C LEU A 15 -25.26 -1.84 -7.38
N ARG A 16 -24.00 -2.15 -7.03
CA ARG A 16 -23.60 -3.02 -5.90
C ARG A 16 -22.16 -3.49 -6.06
N GLY A 17 -21.33 -3.18 -5.07
CA GLY A 17 -19.99 -3.75 -4.91
C GLY A 17 -19.03 -2.81 -4.21
N LYS A 18 -19.27 -2.53 -2.92
CA LYS A 18 -18.23 -2.01 -2.02
C LYS A 18 -17.12 -3.06 -1.93
N LEU A 19 -16.12 -2.97 -2.79
CA LEU A 19 -14.85 -3.67 -2.64
C LEU A 19 -13.74 -2.72 -3.12
N CYS A 20 -13.21 -1.92 -2.21
CA CYS A 20 -12.02 -1.13 -2.49
C CYS A 20 -10.82 -2.01 -2.16
N CYS A 21 -10.44 -2.89 -3.08
CA CYS A 21 -9.10 -3.45 -3.08
C CYS A 21 -8.16 -2.32 -3.55
N LEU A 22 -7.40 -1.74 -2.61
CA LEU A 22 -6.26 -0.89 -2.92
C LEU A 22 -5.19 -1.76 -3.57
N PHE A 23 -5.26 -1.94 -4.89
CA PHE A 23 -4.13 -2.38 -5.68
C PHE A 23 -3.44 -1.14 -6.26
N SER A 24 -2.31 -0.77 -5.65
CA SER A 24 -1.36 0.14 -6.29
C SER A 24 -0.55 -0.70 -7.28
N GLU A 25 -0.85 -0.61 -8.58
CA GLU A 25 -0.01 -1.16 -9.65
C GLU A 25 1.30 -0.36 -9.84
N GLU A 26 1.55 0.69 -9.05
CA GLU A 26 2.75 1.54 -9.21
C GLU A 26 4.07 0.78 -9.01
N TYR A 27 4.07 -0.38 -8.32
CA TYR A 27 5.25 -1.22 -8.18
C TYR A 27 5.34 -2.38 -9.19
N SER A 28 4.27 -2.67 -9.95
CA SER A 28 4.37 -3.52 -11.14
C SER A 28 5.12 -2.83 -12.26
N PHE A 29 5.23 -1.50 -12.26
CA PHE A 29 5.89 -0.75 -13.32
C PHE A 29 7.39 -1.09 -13.44
N PHE A 30 8.11 -1.33 -12.34
CA PHE A 30 9.53 -1.73 -12.41
C PHE A 30 9.73 -3.17 -12.91
N PHE A 31 8.80 -4.09 -12.61
CA PHE A 31 8.87 -5.48 -13.07
C PHE A 31 8.36 -5.63 -14.52
N TYR A 32 7.35 -4.86 -14.92
CA TYR A 32 6.83 -4.80 -16.30
C TYR A 32 7.81 -4.09 -17.25
N PHE A 33 8.54 -3.05 -16.80
CA PHE A 33 9.47 -2.35 -17.68
C PHE A 33 10.57 -3.26 -18.24
N HIS A 34 11.02 -4.28 -17.50
CA HIS A 34 12.06 -5.21 -17.98
C HIS A 34 11.53 -6.22 -19.01
N ILE A 35 10.31 -6.73 -18.83
CA ILE A 35 9.67 -7.65 -19.80
C ILE A 35 9.31 -6.89 -21.09
N TYR A 36 8.84 -5.64 -20.97
CA TYR A 36 8.52 -4.83 -22.14
C TYR A 36 9.74 -4.29 -22.86
N ARG A 37 10.89 -4.09 -22.20
CA ARG A 37 12.16 -3.75 -22.89
C ARG A 37 12.66 -4.90 -23.76
N LEU A 38 12.45 -6.14 -23.34
CA LEU A 38 12.76 -7.34 -24.14
C LEU A 38 11.82 -7.48 -25.35
N LEU A 39 10.52 -7.19 -25.18
CA LEU A 39 9.56 -7.13 -26.28
C LEU A 39 9.78 -5.92 -27.21
N PHE A 40 10.25 -4.80 -26.68
CA PHE A 40 10.61 -3.62 -27.47
C PHE A 40 11.87 -3.87 -28.30
N PHE A 41 12.85 -4.60 -27.79
CA PHE A 41 14.03 -5.00 -28.56
C PHE A 41 13.69 -6.03 -29.65
N SER A 42 12.84 -7.03 -29.36
CA SER A 42 12.45 -8.03 -30.36
C SER A 42 11.53 -7.45 -31.45
N ALA A 43 10.59 -6.58 -31.09
CA ALA A 43 9.73 -5.89 -32.06
C ALA A 43 10.48 -4.82 -32.87
N SER A 44 11.43 -4.10 -32.24
CA SER A 44 12.25 -3.11 -32.95
C SER A 44 13.19 -3.75 -33.96
N ALA A 45 13.75 -4.93 -33.66
CA ALA A 45 14.58 -5.68 -34.58
C ALA A 45 13.78 -6.17 -35.81
N ALA A 46 12.57 -6.70 -35.59
CA ALA A 46 11.69 -7.15 -36.67
C ALA A 46 11.21 -6.01 -37.59
N ILE A 47 10.97 -4.82 -37.03
CA ILE A 47 10.53 -3.63 -37.79
C ILE A 47 11.69 -2.96 -38.55
N PHE A 48 12.90 -3.00 -38.01
CA PHE A 48 14.10 -2.48 -38.69
C PHE A 48 14.43 -3.30 -39.94
N GLN A 49 14.21 -4.62 -39.88
CA GLN A 49 14.40 -5.53 -41.02
C GLN A 49 13.33 -5.36 -42.12
N ALA A 50 12.16 -4.79 -41.78
CA ALA A 50 11.02 -4.64 -42.68
C ALA A 50 10.89 -3.25 -43.35
N GLY A 51 11.76 -2.27 -43.02
CA GLY A 51 11.77 -0.95 -43.70
C GLY A 51 10.55 -0.04 -43.44
N LEU A 52 9.71 -0.35 -42.44
CA LEU A 52 8.44 0.34 -42.19
C LEU A 52 8.59 1.55 -41.24
N LEU A 53 9.32 2.57 -41.67
CA LEU A 53 9.45 3.86 -40.96
C LEU A 53 8.11 4.56 -40.61
N PRO A 54 7.05 4.51 -41.44
CA PRO A 54 5.78 5.23 -41.17
C PRO A 54 4.96 4.66 -40.00
N VAL A 55 5.15 3.37 -39.66
CA VAL A 55 4.43 2.69 -38.57
C VAL A 55 4.99 3.10 -37.20
N ARG A 56 6.29 3.43 -37.16
CA ARG A 56 7.01 3.84 -35.94
C ARG A 56 6.47 5.15 -35.36
N LEU A 57 6.12 6.12 -36.20
CA LEU A 57 5.49 7.36 -35.74
C LEU A 57 4.06 7.13 -35.24
N ARG A 58 3.23 6.36 -35.97
CA ARG A 58 1.83 6.13 -35.57
C ARG A 58 1.69 5.43 -34.22
N LEU A 59 2.56 4.47 -33.89
CA LEU A 59 2.58 3.83 -32.57
C LEU A 59 3.07 4.77 -31.46
N PHE A 60 4.08 5.62 -31.73
CA PHE A 60 4.56 6.60 -30.75
C PHE A 60 3.47 7.65 -30.41
N PHE A 61 2.69 8.08 -31.41
CA PHE A 61 1.61 9.05 -31.25
C PHE A 61 0.31 8.47 -30.64
N LEU A 62 0.11 7.15 -30.64
CA LEU A 62 -1.02 6.50 -29.97
C LEU A 62 -0.73 6.18 -28.50
N PHE A 63 0.53 5.91 -28.14
CA PHE A 63 0.92 5.53 -26.77
C PHE A 63 1.04 6.71 -25.79
N ILE A 64 1.53 7.88 -26.24
CA ILE A 64 1.65 9.08 -25.40
C ILE A 64 0.27 9.58 -24.91
N PRO A 65 -0.77 9.72 -25.76
CA PRO A 65 -2.08 10.16 -25.29
C PRO A 65 -2.77 9.08 -24.45
N PHE A 66 -2.54 7.79 -24.68
CA PHE A 66 -3.15 6.73 -23.86
C PHE A 66 -2.57 6.69 -22.44
N VAL A 67 -1.25 6.76 -22.29
CA VAL A 67 -0.59 6.85 -20.97
C VAL A 67 -0.98 8.15 -20.27
N SER A 68 -1.09 9.26 -21.01
CA SER A 68 -1.56 10.53 -20.47
C SER A 68 -3.03 10.48 -20.04
N LEU A 69 -3.93 9.87 -20.81
CA LEU A 69 -5.36 9.77 -20.46
C LEU A 69 -5.61 8.85 -19.26
N TYR A 70 -4.90 7.72 -19.17
CA TYR A 70 -5.04 6.77 -18.05
C TYR A 70 -4.44 7.30 -16.75
N LYS A 71 -3.24 7.92 -16.80
CA LYS A 71 -2.69 8.65 -15.64
C LYS A 71 -3.63 9.77 -15.21
N CYS A 72 -4.13 10.55 -16.16
CA CYS A 72 -4.99 11.69 -15.87
C CYS A 72 -6.33 11.20 -15.28
N ASN A 73 -7.06 10.28 -15.91
CA ASN A 73 -8.38 9.87 -15.40
C ASN A 73 -8.31 9.00 -14.14
N PHE A 74 -7.39 8.04 -14.00
CA PHE A 74 -7.36 7.20 -12.81
C PHE A 74 -6.80 7.95 -11.60
N CYS A 75 -5.66 8.65 -11.73
CA CYS A 75 -5.10 9.45 -10.64
C CYS A 75 -6.03 10.61 -10.30
N ILE A 76 -6.61 11.33 -11.27
CA ILE A 76 -7.56 12.41 -10.95
C ILE A 76 -8.86 11.85 -10.37
N THR A 77 -9.36 10.68 -10.78
CA THR A 77 -10.60 10.14 -10.20
C THR A 77 -10.36 9.58 -8.80
N THR A 78 -9.25 8.89 -8.56
CA THR A 78 -8.89 8.43 -7.21
C THR A 78 -8.50 9.60 -6.31
N GLU A 79 -7.71 10.55 -6.78
CA GLU A 79 -7.40 11.80 -6.08
C GLU A 79 -8.64 12.64 -5.85
N LYS A 80 -9.55 12.81 -6.82
CA LYS A 80 -10.86 13.49 -6.61
C LYS A 80 -11.77 12.67 -5.71
N CYS A 81 -11.72 11.34 -5.73
CA CYS A 81 -12.42 10.51 -4.76
C CYS A 81 -11.79 10.64 -3.37
N LEU A 82 -10.49 10.91 -3.23
CA LEU A 82 -9.87 11.20 -1.93
C LEU A 82 -10.08 12.67 -1.51
N ASN A 83 -10.17 13.59 -2.48
CA ASN A 83 -10.21 15.04 -2.31
C ASN A 83 -11.59 15.67 -2.58
N SER A 84 -12.66 14.91 -2.79
CA SER A 84 -14.02 15.44 -2.87
C SER A 84 -14.61 15.58 -1.47
N HIS A 85 -15.41 16.62 -1.21
CA HIS A 85 -15.90 16.92 0.15
C HIS A 85 -16.65 15.73 0.78
N GLN A 86 -17.41 14.96 0.00
CA GLN A 86 -18.11 13.76 0.50
C GLN A 86 -17.16 12.65 0.98
N TRP A 87 -15.98 12.54 0.39
CA TRP A 87 -15.02 11.49 0.74
C TRP A 87 -13.86 12.00 1.61
N ARG A 88 -13.58 13.31 1.68
CA ARG A 88 -12.64 13.88 2.66
C ARG A 88 -13.11 13.67 4.11
N ASP A 89 -14.42 13.67 4.33
CA ASP A 89 -15.02 13.39 5.64
C ASP A 89 -15.16 11.88 5.92
N LEU A 90 -15.32 11.05 4.88
CA LEU A 90 -15.42 9.58 4.96
C LEU A 90 -14.08 8.84 4.92
N ILE A 91 -13.06 9.44 4.32
CA ILE A 91 -11.69 8.95 4.17
C ILE A 91 -10.78 10.12 4.54
N LYS A 92 -10.75 10.47 5.82
CA LYS A 92 -9.46 10.89 6.37
C LYS A 92 -8.59 9.65 6.24
N CYS A 93 -7.79 9.56 5.18
CA CYS A 93 -6.94 8.39 4.85
C CYS A 93 -6.15 7.84 6.04
N PHE A 94 -5.97 8.67 7.05
CA PHE A 94 -5.21 8.40 8.25
C PHE A 94 -6.04 7.91 9.45
N ASP A 95 -7.35 8.15 9.46
CA ASP A 95 -8.25 7.80 10.58
C ASP A 95 -8.99 6.47 10.36
N LEU A 96 -8.84 5.82 9.20
CA LEU A 96 -9.53 4.58 8.84
C LEU A 96 -8.63 3.63 8.05
N ARG A 97 -8.83 2.32 8.24
CA ARG A 97 -8.23 1.24 7.45
C ARG A 97 -9.10 0.79 6.30
N ALA A 98 -10.39 0.64 6.55
CA ALA A 98 -11.37 0.15 5.58
C ALA A 98 -12.80 0.41 6.08
N TYR A 99 -13.76 0.01 5.25
CA TYR A 99 -15.11 -0.32 5.64
C TYR A 99 -15.35 -1.82 5.37
N ASP A 100 -16.03 -2.51 6.28
CA ASP A 100 -16.35 -3.93 6.08
C ASP A 100 -17.53 -4.14 5.10
N ALA A 101 -17.94 -5.39 4.91
CA ALA A 101 -19.01 -5.75 3.98
C ALA A 101 -20.38 -5.13 4.34
N PHE A 102 -20.59 -4.79 5.62
CA PHE A 102 -21.81 -4.13 6.10
C PHE A 102 -21.69 -2.60 6.04
N GLY A 103 -20.50 -2.08 5.75
CA GLY A 103 -20.22 -0.65 5.74
C GLY A 103 -19.85 -0.11 7.11
N GLU A 104 -19.52 -0.97 8.07
CA GLU A 104 -18.96 -0.56 9.36
C GLU A 104 -17.49 -0.19 9.20
N LYS A 105 -17.01 0.75 10.03
CA LYS A 105 -15.62 1.22 9.97
C LYS A 105 -14.67 0.12 10.45
N VAL A 106 -13.47 0.08 9.87
CA VAL A 106 -12.33 -0.72 10.36
C VAL A 106 -11.15 0.23 10.53
N GLY A 107 -10.42 0.15 11.65
CA GLY A 107 -9.32 1.08 11.90
C GLY A 107 -9.77 2.43 12.45
N SER A 108 -10.71 2.47 13.40
CA SER A 108 -11.29 3.72 13.93
C SER A 108 -11.05 3.85 15.43
N LYS A 109 -10.78 5.08 15.89
CA LYS A 109 -10.69 5.44 17.32
C LYS A 109 -11.98 5.20 18.12
N GLU A 110 -13.11 4.97 17.44
CA GLU A 110 -14.41 4.67 18.06
C GLU A 110 -14.44 3.25 18.65
N TYR A 111 -13.55 2.35 18.21
CA TYR A 111 -13.48 0.98 18.71
C TYR A 111 -12.44 0.81 19.82
N LYS A 112 -12.57 -0.27 20.60
CA LYS A 112 -11.61 -0.61 21.67
C LYS A 112 -10.32 -1.23 21.13
N GLU A 113 -10.40 -1.95 20.01
CA GLU A 113 -9.31 -2.67 19.34
C GLU A 113 -9.22 -2.22 17.88
N GLY A 114 -8.06 -2.40 17.25
CA GLY A 114 -7.84 -2.04 15.85
C GLY A 114 -8.17 -0.58 15.56
N GLN A 115 -7.63 0.35 16.36
CA GLN A 115 -7.92 1.77 16.24
C GLN A 115 -7.11 2.45 15.14
N ILE A 116 -5.87 1.99 14.93
CA ILE A 116 -4.96 2.52 13.93
C ILE A 116 -4.19 1.38 13.28
N TYR A 117 -3.98 1.51 11.97
CA TYR A 117 -3.28 0.56 11.11
C TYR A 117 -2.14 1.25 10.40
N ILE A 118 -1.03 0.55 10.17
CA ILE A 118 0.18 1.11 9.54
C ILE A 118 0.00 1.35 8.04
N GLU A 119 -0.72 0.48 7.32
CA GLU A 119 -0.70 0.45 5.85
C GLU A 119 -1.23 1.73 5.21
N PRO A 120 -2.40 2.27 5.62
CA PRO A 120 -2.91 3.52 5.06
C PRO A 120 -1.97 4.71 5.34
N GLN A 121 -1.33 4.73 6.50
CA GLN A 121 -0.46 5.84 6.92
C GLN A 121 0.79 5.91 6.05
N GLY A 122 1.39 4.76 5.76
CA GLY A 122 2.54 4.67 4.86
C GLY A 122 2.12 5.00 3.42
N PHE A 123 1.17 4.24 2.86
CA PHE A 123 0.83 4.32 1.44
C PHE A 123 0.20 5.65 1.03
N CYS A 124 -0.67 6.24 1.85
CA CYS A 124 -1.29 7.51 1.48
C CYS A 124 -0.25 8.64 1.44
N VAL A 125 0.71 8.66 2.37
CA VAL A 125 1.79 9.67 2.33
C VAL A 125 2.79 9.39 1.20
N LEU A 126 3.07 8.12 0.89
CA LEU A 126 3.83 7.73 -0.29
C LEU A 126 3.22 8.29 -1.58
N ALA A 127 1.90 8.32 -1.66
CA ALA A 127 1.10 8.90 -2.75
C ALA A 127 0.87 10.42 -2.61
N ASP A 128 1.65 11.13 -1.79
CA ASP A 128 1.57 12.57 -1.53
C ASP A 128 0.26 13.07 -0.89
N VAL A 129 -0.61 12.19 -0.42
CA VAL A 129 -1.85 12.58 0.26
C VAL A 129 -1.52 13.23 1.59
N GLY A 130 -2.05 14.44 1.79
CA GLY A 130 -1.90 15.20 3.05
C GLY A 130 -0.48 15.75 3.31
N VAL A 131 0.43 15.70 2.33
CA VAL A 131 1.80 16.23 2.48
C VAL A 131 1.81 17.75 2.64
N ASN A 132 0.95 18.45 1.88
CA ASN A 132 0.94 19.92 1.82
C ASN A 132 0.02 20.60 2.85
N ASP A 133 -0.87 19.86 3.53
CA ASP A 133 -1.85 20.39 4.49
C ASP A 133 -1.57 19.98 5.95
N GLY A 134 -0.46 19.28 6.19
CA GLY A 134 -0.03 18.83 7.51
C GLY A 134 -0.66 17.51 7.99
N GLN A 135 -1.59 16.93 7.25
CA GLN A 135 -2.27 15.68 7.64
C GLN A 135 -1.32 14.48 7.59
N ALA A 136 -0.42 14.40 6.61
CA ALA A 136 0.62 13.36 6.53
C ALA A 136 1.54 13.40 7.77
N LYS A 137 1.94 14.61 8.19
CA LYS A 137 2.77 14.81 9.39
C LYS A 137 2.04 14.34 10.64
N LYS A 138 0.74 14.63 10.76
CA LYS A 138 -0.11 14.17 11.86
C LYS A 138 -0.24 12.64 11.86
N ALA A 139 -0.48 12.03 10.71
CA ALA A 139 -0.59 10.58 10.54
C ALA A 139 0.70 9.85 10.97
N LEU A 140 1.84 10.28 10.47
CA LEU A 140 3.14 9.69 10.80
C LEU A 140 3.53 9.92 12.27
N ASN A 141 3.11 11.03 12.88
CA ASN A 141 3.21 11.22 14.33
C ASN A 141 2.36 10.18 15.09
N SER A 142 1.13 9.91 14.67
CA SER A 142 0.29 8.87 15.27
C SER A 142 0.91 7.47 15.13
N VAL A 143 1.54 7.17 13.99
CA VAL A 143 2.30 5.91 13.81
C VAL A 143 3.45 5.84 14.82
N LYS A 144 4.23 6.91 14.96
CA LYS A 144 5.32 6.98 15.94
C LYS A 144 4.83 6.78 17.38
N GLU A 145 3.70 7.40 17.73
CA GLU A 145 3.16 7.35 19.08
C GLU A 145 2.53 5.99 19.43
N LYS A 146 1.78 5.42 18.48
CA LYS A 146 0.89 4.28 18.77
C LYS A 146 1.38 2.93 18.25
N LEU A 147 2.24 2.92 17.23
CA LEU A 147 2.65 1.70 16.53
C LEU A 147 4.15 1.42 16.60
N ALA A 148 4.99 2.44 16.82
CA ALA A 148 6.43 2.26 16.85
C ALA A 148 6.90 1.61 18.15
N THR A 149 7.71 0.56 18.03
CA THR A 149 8.34 -0.18 19.12
C THR A 149 9.86 -0.10 19.03
N LYS A 150 10.57 -0.80 19.92
CA LYS A 150 12.04 -0.95 19.84
C LYS A 150 12.47 -1.63 18.53
N TYR A 151 11.77 -2.69 18.12
CA TYR A 151 12.16 -3.61 17.03
C TYR A 151 11.47 -3.34 15.69
N GLY A 152 10.65 -2.30 15.60
CA GLY A 152 9.93 -1.93 14.37
C GLY A 152 8.55 -1.36 14.67
N ILE A 153 7.73 -1.21 13.65
CA ILE A 153 6.37 -0.69 13.74
C ILE A 153 5.40 -1.86 13.60
N VAL A 154 4.51 -2.03 14.58
CA VAL A 154 3.47 -3.07 14.55
C VAL A 154 2.37 -2.73 13.56
N LEU A 155 1.68 -3.76 13.04
CA LEU A 155 0.69 -3.59 11.98
C LEU A 155 -0.53 -2.76 12.41
N LEU A 156 -1.03 -2.99 13.62
CA LEU A 156 -2.17 -2.28 14.20
C LEU A 156 -2.08 -2.22 15.72
N GLN A 157 -2.77 -1.25 16.33
CA GLN A 157 -3.01 -1.21 17.78
C GLN A 157 -4.39 -0.58 18.09
N PRO A 158 -5.05 -0.96 19.20
CA PRO A 158 -4.74 -2.13 20.02
C PRO A 158 -4.94 -3.45 19.27
N ALA A 159 -4.18 -4.49 19.59
CA ALA A 159 -4.37 -5.84 19.04
C ALA A 159 -5.79 -6.38 19.32
N TYR A 160 -6.29 -7.27 18.46
CA TYR A 160 -7.56 -7.97 18.69
C TYR A 160 -7.38 -9.09 19.71
N THR A 161 -8.17 -9.11 20.78
CA THR A 161 -8.11 -10.13 21.84
C THR A 161 -9.21 -11.18 21.71
N THR A 162 -10.21 -10.93 20.88
CA THR A 162 -11.30 -11.87 20.55
C THR A 162 -11.44 -12.03 19.05
N TYR A 163 -11.91 -13.21 18.61
CA TYR A 163 -12.19 -13.45 17.21
C TYR A 163 -13.40 -12.63 16.73
N HIS A 164 -13.23 -11.91 15.62
CA HIS A 164 -14.23 -11.07 14.98
C HIS A 164 -14.54 -11.65 13.59
N LEU A 165 -15.70 -12.27 13.43
CA LEU A 165 -16.09 -12.98 12.19
C LEU A 165 -16.04 -12.09 10.95
N ASN A 166 -16.43 -10.81 11.08
CA ASN A 166 -16.44 -9.84 9.98
C ASN A 166 -15.03 -9.38 9.56
N LEU A 167 -14.01 -9.55 10.42
CA LEU A 167 -12.61 -9.22 10.13
C LEU A 167 -11.81 -10.44 9.66
N GLY A 168 -12.25 -11.64 10.02
CA GLY A 168 -11.63 -12.89 9.62
C GLY A 168 -10.27 -13.12 10.29
N GLU A 169 -9.32 -13.64 9.51
CA GLU A 169 -8.05 -14.20 9.98
C GLU A 169 -7.19 -13.22 10.80
N ILE A 170 -7.28 -11.91 10.55
CA ILE A 170 -6.54 -10.93 11.34
C ILE A 170 -6.86 -10.98 12.84
N SER A 171 -8.04 -11.46 13.20
CA SER A 171 -8.48 -11.58 14.60
C SER A 171 -8.35 -13.00 15.18
N SER A 172 -7.88 -13.97 14.38
CA SER A 172 -7.66 -15.35 14.86
C SER A 172 -6.27 -15.54 15.44
N TYR A 173 -5.29 -14.73 15.03
CA TYR A 173 -3.94 -14.76 15.61
C TYR A 173 -3.93 -14.23 17.04
N SER A 174 -3.08 -14.82 17.88
CA SER A 174 -2.79 -14.24 19.20
C SER A 174 -2.24 -12.82 19.04
N PRO A 175 -2.58 -11.90 19.96
CA PRO A 175 -2.02 -10.56 19.98
C PRO A 175 -0.49 -10.57 19.81
N GLY A 176 0.05 -9.70 18.96
CA GLY A 176 1.49 -9.53 18.72
C GLY A 176 2.08 -10.46 17.67
N TYR A 177 1.30 -11.43 17.17
CA TYR A 177 1.76 -12.36 16.15
C TYR A 177 1.09 -12.08 14.82
N LYS A 178 1.90 -12.19 13.75
CA LYS A 178 1.40 -12.13 12.37
C LYS A 178 0.52 -10.88 12.20
N GLU A 179 -0.56 -10.95 11.43
CA GLU A 179 -1.40 -9.79 11.08
C GLU A 179 -2.05 -9.10 12.29
N ASN A 180 -2.12 -9.76 13.45
CA ASN A 180 -2.64 -9.18 14.68
C ASN A 180 -1.54 -8.49 15.49
N ALA A 181 -1.21 -7.25 15.13
CA ALA A 181 -0.20 -6.43 15.81
C ALA A 181 1.23 -7.00 15.82
N GLY A 182 1.58 -7.92 14.90
CA GLY A 182 2.97 -8.25 14.63
C GLY A 182 3.71 -7.15 13.88
N ILE A 183 5.03 -7.16 13.95
CA ILE A 183 5.89 -6.25 13.17
C ILE A 183 6.14 -6.90 11.81
N PHE A 184 5.47 -6.43 10.77
CA PHE A 184 5.76 -6.87 9.40
C PHE A 184 6.90 -6.05 8.80
N CYS A 185 8.03 -6.69 8.54
CA CYS A 185 9.17 -6.03 7.93
C CYS A 185 8.85 -5.46 6.54
N HIS A 186 7.81 -5.97 5.86
CA HIS A 186 7.39 -5.50 4.54
C HIS A 186 6.76 -4.10 4.55
N ASN A 187 5.91 -3.78 5.53
CA ASN A 187 5.16 -2.51 5.55
C ASN A 187 5.90 -1.38 6.28
N ASN A 188 6.92 -1.71 7.07
CA ASN A 188 7.79 -0.74 7.74
C ASN A 188 8.52 0.21 6.75
N PRO A 189 9.08 -0.29 5.62
CA PRO A 189 9.63 0.55 4.56
C PRO A 189 8.65 1.59 4.02
N TRP A 190 7.34 1.32 3.98
CA TRP A 190 6.38 2.31 3.49
C TRP A 190 6.36 3.55 4.39
N VAL A 191 6.39 3.36 5.70
CA VAL A 191 6.48 4.46 6.66
C VAL A 191 7.85 5.14 6.61
N SER A 192 8.94 4.37 6.48
CA SER A 192 10.28 4.93 6.32
C SER A 192 10.36 5.87 5.10
N ILE A 193 9.86 5.44 3.94
CA ILE A 193 9.81 6.27 2.73
C ILE A 193 8.86 7.46 2.92
N ALA A 194 7.68 7.25 3.52
CA ALA A 194 6.72 8.32 3.82
C ALA A 194 7.33 9.44 4.68
N GLU A 195 8.16 9.11 5.67
CA GLU A 195 8.87 10.11 6.48
C GLU A 195 9.84 10.95 5.62
N THR A 196 10.41 10.37 4.55
CA THR A 196 11.24 11.15 3.61
C THR A 196 10.41 12.12 2.77
N ARG A 197 9.17 11.76 2.39
CA ARG A 197 8.24 12.65 1.66
C ARG A 197 7.93 13.93 2.41
N ILE A 198 7.94 13.90 3.75
CA ILE A 198 7.73 15.08 4.61
C ILE A 198 9.03 15.66 5.20
N GLY A 199 10.20 15.28 4.65
CA GLY A 199 11.50 15.86 5.00
C GLY A 199 12.12 15.36 6.31
N ARG A 200 11.68 14.22 6.87
CA ARG A 200 12.17 13.67 8.15
C ARG A 200 13.16 12.52 7.96
N GLY A 201 14.27 12.79 7.28
CA GLY A 201 15.31 11.78 6.96
C GLY A 201 15.85 11.02 8.19
N ASN A 202 16.07 11.71 9.31
CA ASN A 202 16.53 11.05 10.55
C ASN A 202 15.55 10.00 11.06
N ARG A 203 14.24 10.30 10.99
CA ARG A 203 13.19 9.37 11.42
C ARG A 203 13.04 8.22 10.43
N ALA A 204 13.12 8.49 9.13
CA ALA A 204 13.13 7.46 8.09
C ALA A 204 14.26 6.44 8.33
N PHE A 205 15.47 6.92 8.60
CA PHE A 205 16.63 6.07 8.89
C PHE A 205 16.52 5.35 10.23
N GLU A 206 15.94 5.98 11.25
CA GLU A 206 15.64 5.32 12.52
C GLU A 206 14.72 4.11 12.32
N ILE A 207 13.66 4.25 11.50
CA ILE A 207 12.73 3.14 11.20
C ILE A 207 13.45 2.03 10.44
N TYR A 208 14.24 2.37 9.41
CA TYR A 208 15.02 1.41 8.63
C TYR A 208 15.93 0.54 9.51
N ARG A 209 16.67 1.16 10.44
CA ARG A 209 17.61 0.44 11.33
C ARG A 209 16.91 -0.54 12.28
N LYS A 210 15.63 -0.34 12.59
CA LYS A 210 14.90 -1.21 13.52
C LYS A 210 14.64 -2.61 12.97
N THR A 211 14.59 -2.77 11.65
CA THR A 211 14.31 -4.07 10.99
C THR A 211 15.45 -4.53 10.08
N CYS A 212 16.48 -3.70 9.86
CA CYS A 212 17.62 -4.05 9.01
C CYS A 212 18.53 -5.08 9.70
N PRO A 213 18.78 -6.26 9.11
CA PRO A 213 19.51 -7.34 9.75
C PRO A 213 20.90 -6.95 10.26
N ALA A 214 21.65 -6.15 9.50
CA ALA A 214 22.98 -5.67 9.89
C ALA A 214 22.99 -4.80 11.15
N TYR A 215 21.85 -4.23 11.57
CA TYR A 215 21.72 -3.47 12.81
C TYR A 215 21.15 -4.31 13.97
N LEU A 216 20.77 -5.55 13.70
CA LEU A 216 20.18 -6.49 14.67
C LEU A 216 21.09 -7.69 14.96
N GLU A 217 22.26 -7.77 14.32
CA GLU A 217 23.24 -8.86 14.51
C GLU A 217 23.63 -9.05 15.98
N ASP A 218 23.85 -7.96 16.72
CA ASP A 218 24.22 -7.98 18.14
C ASP A 218 23.12 -8.57 19.05
N ILE A 219 21.89 -8.69 18.54
CA ILE A 219 20.74 -9.26 19.25
C ILE A 219 20.20 -10.53 18.59
N SER A 220 21.05 -11.28 17.87
CA SER A 220 20.67 -12.53 17.19
C SER A 220 19.98 -13.54 18.13
N ASP A 221 20.37 -13.58 19.41
CA ASP A 221 19.76 -14.43 20.44
C ASP A 221 18.29 -14.11 20.71
N ILE A 222 17.85 -12.87 20.42
CA ILE A 222 16.45 -12.42 20.55
C ILE A 222 15.74 -12.53 19.19
N HIS A 223 16.43 -12.15 18.12
CA HIS A 223 15.86 -12.13 16.77
C HIS A 223 15.63 -13.54 16.20
N HIS A 224 16.44 -14.52 16.61
CA HIS A 224 16.36 -15.95 16.27
C HIS A 224 16.44 -16.34 14.78
N THR A 225 16.51 -15.38 13.86
CA THR A 225 16.71 -15.61 12.43
C THR A 225 18.02 -15.02 11.93
N GLU A 226 18.39 -15.34 10.70
CA GLU A 226 19.67 -15.01 10.09
C GLU A 226 19.95 -13.48 10.07
N PRO A 227 21.09 -13.01 10.60
CA PRO A 227 21.40 -11.58 10.75
C PRO A 227 21.82 -10.88 9.44
N TYR A 228 21.67 -11.56 8.30
CA TYR A 228 22.05 -11.07 6.97
C TYR A 228 20.90 -11.06 5.97
N VAL A 229 19.69 -11.50 6.37
CA VAL A 229 18.48 -11.44 5.55
C VAL A 229 17.27 -10.97 6.36
N TYR A 230 16.33 -10.29 5.70
CA TYR A 230 15.09 -9.88 6.36
C TYR A 230 14.20 -11.09 6.62
N SER A 231 13.56 -11.10 7.79
CA SER A 231 12.43 -11.99 8.09
C SER A 231 11.11 -11.37 7.65
N GLN A 232 10.07 -12.18 7.45
CA GLN A 232 8.72 -11.67 7.18
C GLN A 232 8.20 -10.83 8.35
N MET A 233 8.35 -11.36 9.58
CA MET A 233 7.69 -10.88 10.77
C MET A 233 8.59 -10.99 11.99
N ILE A 234 8.52 -9.99 12.87
CA ILE A 234 9.07 -9.98 14.23
C ILE A 234 7.87 -9.87 15.19
N VAL A 235 7.89 -10.61 16.29
CA VAL A 235 6.80 -10.58 17.29
C VAL A 235 6.65 -9.15 17.83
N GLY A 236 5.44 -8.62 17.79
CA GLY A 236 5.09 -7.32 18.32
C GLY A 236 5.01 -7.33 19.85
N CYS A 237 5.62 -6.35 20.49
CA CYS A 237 5.35 -6.06 21.90
C CYS A 237 4.05 -5.26 22.00
N ILE A 238 3.14 -5.69 22.87
CA ILE A 238 1.78 -5.17 23.03
C ILE A 238 1.65 -4.47 24.37
#